data_AF-A0A7Y8HJE6-F1
#
_entry.id   AF-A0A7Y8HJE6-F1
#
_cell.length_a   1.000
_cell.length_b   1.000
_cell.length_c   1.000
_cell.angle_alpha   90.00
_cell.angle_beta   90.00
_cell.angle_gamma   90.00
#
_symmetry.space_group_name_H-M   'P 1'
#
loop_
_entity.id
_entity.type
_entity.pdbx_description
1 polymer ?
#
loop_
_entity_poly.entity_id
_entity_poly.type
_entity_poly.pdbx_seq_one_letter_code
_entity_poly.pdbx_strand_id
1 'polypeptide(L)'
;FLGVVQIIVYTGAVMALYAFGMMFFDSIKDVNEKIENPKMLFLLSGLSAILLVIIMSVPIISDSISVSDPIKDGVGNAQMVGYVLFTKYLVPFELAAVMLLVAMIAGIVLAGKKMDKSLTLMSEEDIEKEFEEKVVQ
;
A
#
# COMPACT_ATOMS: atom_id res chain seq x y z
N PHE A 1 -1.80 3.81 -21.94
CA PHE A 1 -1.06 4.44 -20.82
C PHE A 1 -1.38 3.76 -19.49
N LEU A 2 -2.61 3.87 -18.97
CA LEU A 2 -2.96 3.37 -17.64
C LEU A 2 -2.66 1.86 -17.44
N GLY A 3 -2.92 1.02 -18.44
CA GLY A 3 -2.59 -0.41 -18.37
C GLY A 3 -1.08 -0.70 -18.20
N VAL A 4 -0.21 0.08 -18.86
CA VAL A 4 1.25 -0.06 -18.70
C VAL A 4 1.69 0.43 -17.33
N VAL A 5 1.14 1.55 -16.86
CA VAL A 5 1.39 2.08 -15.52
C VAL A 5 0.99 1.08 -14.44
N GLN A 6 -0.14 0.37 -14.62
CA GLN A 6 -0.59 -0.66 -13.69
C GLN A 6 0.44 -1.78 -13.56
N ILE A 7 0.99 -2.27 -14.67
CA ILE A 7 2.01 -3.32 -14.64
C ILE A 7 3.27 -2.84 -13.93
N ILE A 8 3.76 -1.64 -14.25
CA ILE A 8 5.02 -1.11 -13.69
C ILE A 8 4.88 -0.81 -12.19
N VAL A 9 3.82 -0.11 -11.78
CA VAL A 9 3.70 0.39 -10.41
C VAL A 9 3.06 -0.64 -9.49
N TYR A 10 1.87 -1.14 -9.86
CA TYR A 10 1.14 -2.05 -8.98
C TYR A 10 1.83 -3.41 -8.92
N THR A 11 2.06 -4.03 -10.06
CA THR A 11 2.71 -5.35 -10.09
C THR A 11 4.22 -5.24 -9.85
N GLY A 12 4.89 -4.26 -10.47
CA GLY A 12 6.36 -4.16 -10.40
C GLY A 12 6.90 -3.64 -9.07
N ALA A 13 6.29 -2.60 -8.49
CA ALA A 13 6.80 -2.00 -7.25
C ALA A 13 6.05 -2.48 -6.01
N VAL A 14 4.71 -2.34 -5.99
CA VAL A 14 3.91 -2.60 -4.78
C VAL A 14 3.88 -4.09 -4.44
N MET A 15 3.54 -4.95 -5.40
CA MET A 15 3.50 -6.40 -5.16
C MET A 15 4.88 -6.99 -4.85
N ALA A 16 5.94 -6.48 -5.49
CA ALA A 16 7.31 -6.91 -5.18
C ALA A 16 7.71 -6.53 -3.75
N LEU A 17 7.48 -5.28 -3.32
CA LEU A 17 7.74 -4.84 -1.94
C LEU A 17 6.94 -5.67 -0.93
N TYR A 18 5.67 -5.95 -1.23
CA TYR A 18 4.83 -6.80 -0.39
C TYR A 18 5.39 -8.23 -0.29
N ALA A 19 5.79 -8.83 -1.41
CA ALA A 19 6.38 -10.16 -1.44
C ALA A 19 7.69 -10.22 -0.64
N PHE A 20 8.55 -9.20 -0.75
CA PHE A 20 9.75 -9.08 0.08
C PHE A 20 9.40 -9.00 1.57
N GLY A 21 8.43 -8.18 1.95
CA GLY A 21 7.95 -8.09 3.34
C GLY A 21 7.45 -9.44 3.84
N MET A 22 6.55 -10.08 3.10
CA MET A 22 5.98 -11.40 3.44
C MET A 22 7.04 -12.49 3.57
N MET A 23 8.15 -12.42 2.82
CA MET A 23 9.27 -13.37 2.96
C MET A 23 10.00 -13.20 4.29
N PHE A 24 10.16 -11.97 4.80
CA PHE A 24 10.82 -11.71 6.07
C PHE A 24 9.93 -11.98 7.29
N PHE A 25 8.62 -11.83 7.14
CA PHE A 25 7.68 -12.13 8.22
C PHE A 25 7.32 -13.62 8.21
N ASP A 26 7.49 -14.27 9.36
CA ASP A 26 7.01 -15.64 9.59
C ASP A 26 5.48 -15.66 9.61
N SER A 27 4.92 -15.66 8.40
CA SER A 27 3.49 -15.65 8.13
C SER A 27 2.88 -17.06 8.25
N ILE A 28 3.67 -18.05 8.70
CA ILE A 28 3.31 -19.47 8.84
C ILE A 28 3.13 -19.85 10.33
N LYS A 29 3.11 -18.89 11.26
CA LYS A 29 2.60 -19.19 12.60
C LYS A 29 1.17 -19.66 12.47
N ASP A 30 0.93 -20.94 12.75
CA ASP A 30 -0.40 -21.54 12.81
C ASP A 30 -1.24 -20.79 13.84
N VAL A 31 -1.98 -19.77 13.36
CA VAL A 31 -2.99 -19.07 14.14
C VAL A 31 -4.19 -20.01 14.22
N ASN A 32 -4.23 -20.80 15.29
CA ASN A 32 -5.37 -21.65 15.60
C ASN A 32 -6.49 -20.77 16.20
N GLU A 33 -7.12 -19.96 15.35
CA GLU A 33 -8.28 -19.16 15.72
C GLU A 33 -9.51 -20.07 15.86
N LYS A 34 -10.00 -20.20 17.10
CA LYS A 34 -11.25 -20.89 17.38
C LYS A 34 -12.40 -19.95 16.97
N ILE A 35 -13.00 -20.23 15.82
CA ILE A 35 -14.19 -19.51 15.38
C ILE A 35 -15.36 -19.87 16.31
N GLU A 36 -15.71 -18.98 17.23
CA GLU A 36 -16.78 -19.23 18.21
C GLU A 36 -18.15 -19.37 17.56
N ASN A 37 -18.39 -18.71 16.41
CA ASN A 37 -19.68 -18.76 15.72
C ASN A 37 -19.56 -18.68 14.17
N PRO A 38 -19.25 -19.81 13.50
CA PRO A 38 -18.99 -19.82 12.06
C PRO A 38 -20.22 -19.44 11.22
N LYS A 39 -21.44 -19.73 11.72
CA LYS A 39 -22.69 -19.35 11.07
C LYS A 39 -22.90 -17.84 11.05
N MET A 40 -22.55 -17.14 12.14
CA MET A 40 -22.72 -15.69 12.22
C MET A 40 -21.69 -14.98 11.34
N LEU A 41 -20.44 -15.46 11.32
CA LEU A 41 -19.41 -14.93 10.42
C LEU A 41 -19.78 -15.13 8.94
N PHE A 42 -20.27 -16.32 8.57
CA PHE A 42 -20.71 -16.60 7.21
C PHE A 42 -21.91 -15.75 6.79
N LEU A 43 -22.88 -15.58 7.69
CA LEU A 43 -24.06 -14.78 7.42
C LEU A 43 -23.70 -13.29 7.30
N LEU A 44 -22.79 -12.79 8.13
CA LEU A 44 -22.34 -11.40 8.10
C LEU A 44 -21.46 -11.11 6.87
N SER A 45 -20.50 -11.98 6.54
CA SER A 45 -19.65 -11.82 5.35
C SER A 45 -20.45 -11.95 4.07
N GLY A 46 -21.38 -12.92 4.01
CA GLY A 46 -22.28 -13.13 2.88
C GLY A 46 -23.24 -11.96 2.69
N LEU A 47 -23.87 -11.49 3.77
CA LEU A 47 -24.75 -10.32 3.72
C LEU A 47 -23.97 -9.07 3.28
N SER A 48 -22.77 -8.84 3.82
CA SER A 48 -21.92 -7.70 3.44
C SER A 48 -21.52 -7.75 1.97
N ALA A 49 -21.11 -8.92 1.46
CA ALA A 49 -20.76 -9.09 0.06
C ALA A 49 -21.95 -8.83 -0.88
N ILE A 50 -23.13 -9.38 -0.56
CA ILE A 50 -24.36 -9.18 -1.36
C ILE A 50 -24.74 -7.70 -1.36
N LEU A 51 -24.68 -7.05 -0.19
CA LEU A 51 -25.07 -5.65 -0.03
C LEU A 51 -24.12 -4.73 -0.81
N LEU A 52 -22.81 -5.00 -0.80
CA LEU A 52 -21.83 -4.30 -1.63
C LEU A 52 -22.11 -4.47 -3.13
N VAL A 53 -22.40 -5.68 -3.58
CA VAL A 53 -22.73 -5.95 -4.99
C VAL A 53 -23.99 -5.21 -5.42
N ILE A 54 -25.05 -5.22 -4.59
CA ILE A 54 -26.29 -4.51 -4.88
C ILE A 54 -26.03 -3.00 -5.00
N ILE A 55 -25.34 -2.39 -4.03
CA ILE A 55 -25.03 -0.95 -4.05
C ILE A 55 -24.22 -0.57 -5.29
N MET A 56 -23.22 -1.37 -5.66
CA MET A 56 -22.40 -1.11 -6.86
C MET A 56 -23.15 -1.35 -8.17
N SER A 57 -24.19 -2.20 -8.17
CA SER A 57 -24.99 -2.51 -9.37
C SER A 57 -26.09 -1.48 -9.65
N VAL A 58 -26.58 -0.77 -8.62
CA VAL A 58 -27.65 0.23 -8.76
C VAL A 58 -27.29 1.35 -9.77
N PRO A 59 -26.10 1.98 -9.74
CA PRO A 59 -25.73 3.00 -10.71
C PRO A 59 -25.67 2.47 -12.15
N ILE A 60 -25.22 1.22 -12.33
CA ILE A 60 -25.05 0.58 -13.64
C ILE A 60 -26.40 0.34 -14.33
N ILE A 61 -27.41 -0.06 -13.56
CA ILE A 61 -28.76 -0.34 -14.08
C ILE A 61 -29.57 0.95 -14.28
N SER A 62 -29.21 2.03 -13.58
CA SER A 62 -30.01 3.26 -13.53
C SER A 62 -29.96 4.16 -14.78
N ASP A 63 -29.24 3.79 -15.85
CA ASP A 63 -29.07 4.55 -17.12
C ASP A 63 -28.71 6.05 -16.95
N SER A 64 -28.32 6.45 -15.74
CA SER A 64 -27.99 7.84 -15.37
C SER A 64 -26.60 8.27 -15.86
N ILE A 65 -25.90 7.38 -16.58
CA ILE A 65 -24.57 7.62 -17.12
C ILE A 65 -24.71 8.25 -18.51
N SER A 66 -24.80 9.57 -18.54
CA SER A 66 -24.72 10.35 -19.78
C SER A 66 -23.27 10.39 -20.29
N VAL A 67 -22.93 9.47 -21.19
CA VAL A 67 -21.63 9.48 -21.89
C VAL A 67 -21.65 10.62 -22.92
N SER A 68 -21.23 11.81 -22.50
CA SER A 68 -21.43 13.05 -23.26
C SER A 68 -20.20 13.52 -24.04
N ASP A 69 -19.07 12.82 -23.98
CA ASP A 69 -17.85 13.25 -24.65
C ASP A 69 -17.45 12.32 -25.80
N PRO A 70 -17.52 12.77 -27.06
CA PRO A 70 -16.96 12.02 -28.17
C PRO A 70 -15.45 11.87 -27.96
N ILE A 71 -14.95 10.64 -28.13
CA ILE A 71 -13.53 10.34 -28.11
C ILE A 71 -12.88 11.24 -29.16
N LYS A 72 -12.02 12.16 -28.71
CA LYS A 72 -11.23 13.01 -29.62
C LYS A 72 -10.18 12.13 -30.29
N ASP A 73 -10.54 11.60 -31.45
CA ASP A 73 -9.64 10.80 -32.28
C ASP A 73 -8.41 11.65 -32.68
N GLY A 74 -7.22 11.13 -32.42
CA GLY A 74 -5.95 11.70 -32.91
C GLY A 74 -4.97 12.23 -31.86
N VAL A 75 -5.35 12.33 -30.57
CA VAL A 75 -4.42 12.71 -29.49
C VAL A 75 -4.03 11.49 -28.65
N GLY A 76 -2.74 11.31 -28.38
CA GLY A 76 -2.26 10.20 -27.55
C GLY A 76 -2.84 10.25 -26.13
N ASN A 77 -3.37 9.12 -25.65
CA ASN A 77 -3.98 9.00 -24.32
C ASN A 77 -3.07 9.51 -23.19
N ALA A 78 -1.75 9.22 -23.25
CA ALA A 78 -0.77 9.72 -22.28
C ALA A 78 -0.62 11.25 -22.31
N GLN A 79 -0.65 11.85 -23.51
CA GLN A 79 -0.52 13.30 -23.69
C GLN A 79 -1.73 14.03 -23.11
N MET A 80 -2.95 13.51 -23.32
CA MET A 80 -4.17 14.10 -22.76
C MET A 80 -4.18 14.06 -21.24
N VAL A 81 -3.77 12.93 -20.65
CA VAL A 81 -3.65 12.78 -19.19
C VAL A 81 -2.61 13.75 -18.64
N GLY A 82 -1.44 13.84 -19.29
CA GLY A 82 -0.39 14.79 -18.90
C GLY A 82 -0.87 16.25 -18.95
N TYR A 83 -1.59 16.63 -20.01
CA TYR A 83 -2.16 17.97 -20.12
C TYR A 83 -3.09 18.30 -18.94
N VAL A 84 -4.02 17.40 -18.61
CA VAL A 84 -4.97 17.60 -17.52
C VAL A 84 -4.28 17.62 -16.14
N LEU A 85 -3.25 16.79 -15.94
CA LEU A 85 -2.46 16.77 -14.70
C LEU A 85 -1.72 18.08 -14.46
N PHE A 86 -1.05 18.61 -15.49
CA PHE A 86 -0.24 19.83 -15.35
C PHE A 86 -1.03 21.14 -15.50
N THR A 87 -2.31 21.10 -15.88
CA THR A 87 -3.14 22.31 -15.99
C THR A 87 -4.21 22.37 -14.90
N LYS A 88 -5.08 21.36 -14.81
CA LYS A 88 -6.22 21.34 -13.90
C LYS A 88 -5.89 20.74 -12.53
N TYR A 89 -5.03 19.72 -12.51
CA TYR A 89 -4.69 18.97 -11.29
C TYR A 89 -3.24 19.19 -10.81
N LEU A 90 -2.69 20.38 -11.09
CA LEU A 90 -1.30 20.71 -10.71
C LEU A 90 -1.09 20.63 -9.20
N VAL A 91 -2.02 21.16 -8.40
CA VAL A 91 -1.91 21.14 -6.93
C VAL A 91 -1.93 19.71 -6.35
N PRO A 92 -2.88 18.83 -6.72
CA PRO A 92 -2.83 17.42 -6.33
C PRO A 92 -1.57 16.68 -6.81
N PHE A 93 -1.06 17.01 -8.00
CA PHE A 93 0.18 16.42 -8.51
C PHE A 93 1.38 16.79 -7.64
N GLU A 94 1.51 18.05 -7.25
CA GLU A 94 2.57 18.52 -6.35
C GLU A 94 2.46 17.85 -4.96
N LEU A 95 1.24 17.72 -4.44
CA LEU A 95 1.00 17.02 -3.17
C LEU A 95 1.45 15.54 -3.25
N ALA A 96 1.21 14.87 -4.37
CA ALA A 96 1.68 13.51 -4.58
C ALA A 96 3.22 13.44 -4.61
N ALA A 97 3.90 14.42 -5.21
CA ALA A 97 5.37 14.49 -5.19
C ALA A 97 5.92 14.65 -3.77
N VAL A 98 5.29 15.52 -2.95
CA VAL A 98 5.64 15.67 -1.53
C VAL A 98 5.35 14.39 -0.75
N MET A 99 4.23 13.70 -1.02
CA MET A 99 3.93 12.41 -0.39
C MET A 99 4.99 11.35 -0.71
N LEU A 100 5.48 11.29 -1.95
CA LEU A 100 6.57 10.38 -2.33
C LEU A 100 7.88 10.73 -1.62
N LEU A 101 8.20 12.02 -1.48
CA LEU A 101 9.35 12.48 -0.71
C LEU A 101 9.25 12.03 0.75
N VAL A 102 8.10 12.27 1.38
CA VAL A 102 7.84 11.85 2.77
C VAL A 102 7.94 10.34 2.92
N ALA A 103 7.38 9.57 1.99
CA ALA A 103 7.45 8.10 2.00
C ALA A 103 8.90 7.60 1.93
N MET A 104 9.74 8.21 1.09
CA MET A 104 11.16 7.89 1.00
C MET A 104 11.89 8.17 2.31
N ILE A 105 11.71 9.37 2.89
CA ILE A 105 12.32 9.76 4.16
C ILE A 105 11.86 8.82 5.29
N ALA A 106 10.55 8.58 5.38
CA ALA A 106 9.98 7.68 6.38
C ALA A 106 10.52 6.26 6.26
N GLY A 107 10.63 5.75 5.02
CA GLY A 107 11.23 4.44 4.75
C GLY A 107 12.69 4.34 5.21
N ILE A 108 13.52 5.34 4.89
CA ILE A 108 14.94 5.38 5.29
C ILE A 108 15.08 5.46 6.81
N VAL A 109 14.36 6.38 7.46
CA VAL A 109 14.43 6.57 8.92
C VAL A 109 13.95 5.32 9.67
N LEU A 110 12.87 4.70 9.20
CA LEU A 110 12.32 3.51 9.85
C LEU A 110 13.23 2.29 9.68
N ALA A 111 13.85 2.13 8.51
CA ALA A 111 14.82 1.06 8.25
C ALA A 111 16.16 1.28 8.99
N GLY A 112 16.64 2.53 9.08
CA GLY A 112 17.95 2.87 9.66
C GLY A 112 18.03 2.85 11.18
N LYS A 113 16.89 2.93 11.91
CA LYS A 113 16.86 3.17 13.37
C LYS A 113 17.61 2.14 14.24
N LYS A 114 17.93 0.95 13.73
CA LYS A 114 18.64 -0.10 14.48
C LYS A 114 20.09 -0.35 14.02
N MET A 115 20.58 0.37 13.01
CA MET A 115 21.92 0.16 12.43
C MET A 115 23.00 1.06 13.02
N ASP A 116 22.66 2.02 13.89
CA ASP A 116 23.62 2.97 14.49
C ASP A 116 24.51 2.38 15.59
N LYS A 117 24.15 1.22 16.17
CA LYS A 117 25.05 0.50 17.09
C LYS A 117 26.01 -0.38 16.31
N SER A 118 27.15 0.18 15.94
CA SER A 118 28.27 -0.60 15.43
C SER A 118 28.95 -1.31 16.61
N LEU A 119 28.67 -2.60 16.80
CA LEU A 119 29.29 -3.44 17.83
C LEU A 119 30.83 -3.41 17.78
N THR A 120 31.40 -3.05 16.62
CA THR A 120 32.85 -2.93 16.38
C THR A 120 33.45 -1.62 16.93
N LEU A 121 32.62 -0.62 17.25
CA LEU A 121 33.04 0.66 17.83
C LEU A 121 32.70 0.79 19.32
N MET A 122 32.00 -0.20 19.89
CA MET A 122 31.70 -0.24 21.32
C MET A 122 32.95 -0.71 22.08
N SER A 123 33.29 -0.01 23.16
CA SER A 123 34.36 -0.46 24.05
C SER A 123 33.92 -1.75 24.76
N GLU A 124 34.87 -2.61 25.14
CA GLU A 124 34.56 -3.88 25.84
C GLU A 124 33.71 -3.64 27.11
N GLU A 125 33.92 -2.50 27.79
CA GLU A 125 33.16 -2.07 28.97
C GLU A 125 31.68 -1.73 28.67
N ASP A 126 31.37 -1.22 27.48
CA ASP A 126 30.00 -0.88 27.08
C ASP A 126 29.19 -2.12 26.66
N ILE A 127 29.90 -3.13 26.13
CA ILE A 127 29.31 -4.42 25.77
C ILE A 127 28.93 -5.19 27.04
N GLU A 128 29.82 -5.26 28.03
CA GLU A 128 29.57 -5.94 29.32
C GLU A 128 28.34 -5.35 30.04
N LYS A 129 28.21 -4.02 30.09
CA LYS A 129 27.05 -3.34 30.69
C LYS A 129 25.73 -3.64 29.99
N GLU A 130 25.72 -3.69 28.66
CA GLU A 130 24.50 -4.00 27.90
C GLU A 130 24.10 -5.48 28.02
N PHE A 131 25.07 -6.39 28.21
CA PHE A 131 24.80 -7.79 28.53
C PHE A 131 24.26 -7.95 29.96
N GLU A 132 24.84 -7.28 30.96
CA GLU A 132 24.31 -7.32 32.33
C GLU A 132 22.88 -6.75 32.42
N GLU A 133 22.60 -5.64 31.74
CA GLU A 133 21.27 -5.01 31.76
C GLU A 133 20.19 -5.88 31.08
N LYS A 134 20.56 -6.71 30.10
CA LYS A 134 19.65 -7.68 29.45
C LYS A 134 19.51 -9.02 30.17
N VAL A 135 20.46 -9.39 31.02
CA VAL A 135 20.41 -10.64 31.82
C VAL A 135 19.61 -10.45 33.11
N VAL A 136 19.49 -9.21 33.60
CA VAL A 136 18.74 -8.86 34.82
C VAL A 136 17.24 -8.61 34.56
N GLN A 137 16.82 -8.44 33.29
CA GLN A 137 15.41 -8.38 32.87
C GLN A 137 14.90 -9.72 32.32
#